data_AF-A0A9D4ZXK4-F1
#
_entry.id   AF-A0A9D4ZXK4-F1
#
_cell.length_a   1.000
_cell.length_b   1.000
_cell.length_c   1.000
_cell.angle_alpha   90.00
_cell.angle_beta   90.00
_cell.angle_gamma   90.00
#
_symmetry.space_group_name_H-M   'P 1'
#
loop_
_entity.id
_entity.type
_entity.pdbx_description
1 polymer ?
#
loop_
_entity_poly.entity_id
_entity_poly.type
_entity_poly.pdbx_seq_one_letter_code
_entity_poly.pdbx_strand_id
1 'polypeptide(L)'
;VLFSSLMLVESLMMIVSSIVPNFLMGIVTGAGIQGVMMLVGGFFKLPHDIPNIFWKYPFHYVAFHTYVTEGLFKNEYEGLRFDNPNVQGVNRYITGEVVLTDIWQIDMNYSKYVDLAILLGMIVLYRVLFLFIIKGREKMKPVVGSMLSSMGESSKTVIHVEKPDATPLNGHVV
;
A
#
# COMPACT_ATOMS: atom_id res chain seq x y z
N VAL A 1 7.24 -12.33 13.72
CA VAL A 1 6.66 -12.32 12.35
C VAL A 1 5.16 -12.11 12.37
N LEU A 2 4.36 -12.97 13.03
CA LEU A 2 2.89 -12.82 13.10
C LEU A 2 2.44 -11.47 13.66
N PHE A 3 3.02 -11.03 14.79
CA PHE A 3 2.72 -9.71 15.36
C PHE A 3 3.03 -8.58 14.38
N SER A 4 4.20 -8.62 13.73
CA SER A 4 4.60 -7.63 12.72
C SER A 4 3.63 -7.60 11.53
N SER A 5 3.15 -8.76 11.09
CA SER A 5 2.14 -8.87 10.03
C SER A 5 0.83 -8.18 10.43
N LEU A 6 0.32 -8.43 11.64
CA LEU A 6 -0.89 -7.76 12.14
C LEU A 6 -0.75 -6.24 12.17
N MET A 7 0.39 -5.74 12.66
CA MET A 7 0.69 -4.30 12.70
C MET A 7 0.79 -3.66 11.31
N LEU A 8 1.27 -4.40 10.31
CA LEU A 8 1.31 -3.96 8.91
C LEU A 8 -0.09 -3.88 8.31
N VAL A 9 -0.93 -4.89 8.53
CA VAL A 9 -2.33 -4.88 8.07
C VAL A 9 -3.11 -3.75 8.71
N GLU A 10 -2.94 -3.53 10.01
CA GLU A 10 -3.51 -2.39 10.72
C GLU A 10 -3.07 -1.07 10.06
N SER A 11 -1.77 -0.92 9.80
CA SER A 11 -1.22 0.30 9.18
C SER A 11 -1.72 0.53 7.76
N LEU A 12 -1.88 -0.54 6.97
CA LEU A 12 -2.44 -0.46 5.62
C LEU A 12 -3.91 -0.02 5.65
N MET A 13 -4.71 -0.58 6.56
CA MET A 13 -6.12 -0.22 6.71
C MET A 13 -6.31 1.22 7.19
N MET A 14 -5.40 1.74 8.02
CA MET A 14 -5.37 3.16 8.39
C MET A 14 -5.17 4.06 7.15
N ILE A 15 -4.26 3.69 6.24
CA ILE A 15 -4.05 4.44 4.99
C ILE A 15 -5.31 4.40 4.12
N VAL A 16 -5.90 3.23 3.91
CA VAL A 16 -7.13 3.09 3.11
C VAL A 16 -8.26 3.94 3.69
N SER A 17 -8.48 3.85 5.01
CA SER A 17 -9.49 4.65 5.72
C SER A 17 -9.25 6.16 5.60
N SER A 18 -7.99 6.58 5.52
CA SER A 18 -7.64 7.99 5.33
C SER A 18 -7.84 8.51 3.90
N ILE A 19 -8.18 7.66 2.93
CA ILE A 19 -8.39 8.07 1.53
C ILE A 19 -9.87 8.02 1.17
N VAL A 20 -10.56 6.94 1.58
CA VAL A 20 -11.98 6.75 1.25
C VAL A 20 -12.89 7.64 2.10
N PRO A 21 -14.02 8.12 1.56
CA PRO A 21 -14.95 8.99 2.28
C PRO A 21 -15.93 8.24 3.19
N ASN A 22 -16.10 6.92 3.03
CA ASN A 22 -17.05 6.11 3.79
C ASN A 22 -16.49 4.71 4.11
N PHE A 23 -17.01 4.10 5.19
CA PHE A 23 -16.51 2.84 5.75
C PHE A 23 -16.68 1.64 4.82
N LEU A 24 -17.83 1.53 4.13
CA LEU A 24 -18.11 0.40 3.23
C LEU A 24 -17.09 0.34 2.08
N MET A 25 -16.81 1.49 1.45
CA MET A 25 -15.79 1.59 0.40
C MET A 25 -14.40 1.26 0.95
N GLY A 26 -14.11 1.66 2.20
CA GLY A 26 -12.87 1.29 2.89
C GLY A 26 -12.69 -0.22 3.04
N ILE A 27 -13.74 -0.95 3.44
CA ILE A 27 -13.70 -2.41 3.54
C ILE A 27 -13.47 -3.04 2.16
N VAL A 28 -14.29 -2.66 1.17
CA VAL A 28 -14.22 -3.27 -0.17
C VAL A 28 -12.85 -3.00 -0.82
N THR A 29 -12.35 -1.77 -0.74
CA THR A 29 -11.03 -1.41 -1.27
C THR A 29 -9.91 -2.08 -0.49
N GLY A 30 -9.99 -2.11 0.85
CA GLY A 30 -9.00 -2.77 1.70
C GLY A 30 -8.89 -4.27 1.40
N ALA A 31 -10.02 -4.97 1.30
CA ALA A 31 -10.06 -6.39 0.93
C ALA A 31 -9.49 -6.64 -0.47
N GLY A 32 -9.79 -5.77 -1.44
CA GLY A 32 -9.24 -5.86 -2.80
C GLY A 32 -7.71 -5.70 -2.83
N ILE A 33 -7.18 -4.69 -2.12
CA ILE A 33 -5.74 -4.46 -2.00
C ILE A 33 -5.06 -5.65 -1.31
N GLN A 34 -5.62 -6.12 -0.20
CA GLN A 34 -5.09 -7.26 0.53
C GLN A 34 -5.07 -8.53 -0.33
N GLY A 35 -6.13 -8.78 -1.10
CA GLY A 35 -6.23 -9.90 -2.02
C GLY A 35 -5.17 -9.83 -3.13
N VAL A 36 -4.99 -8.67 -3.74
CA VAL A 36 -3.94 -8.46 -4.77
C VAL A 36 -2.54 -8.64 -4.16
N MET A 37 -2.27 -8.10 -2.97
CA MET A 37 -0.99 -8.28 -2.29
C MET A 37 -0.73 -9.74 -1.93
N MET A 38 -1.75 -10.51 -1.55
CA MET A 38 -1.62 -11.94 -1.29
C MET A 38 -1.31 -12.74 -2.56
N LEU A 39 -1.88 -12.36 -3.71
CA LEU A 39 -1.57 -12.98 -5.00
C LEU A 39 -0.13 -12.72 -5.45
N VAL A 40 0.43 -11.55 -5.12
CA VAL A 40 1.82 -11.18 -5.44
C VAL A 40 2.81 -11.64 -4.37
N GLY A 41 2.32 -12.01 -3.18
CA GLY A 41 3.09 -12.33 -1.97
C GLY A 41 3.90 -13.63 -1.99
N GLY A 42 4.14 -14.23 -3.17
CA GLY A 42 5.04 -15.38 -3.33
C GLY A 42 4.45 -16.76 -2.99
N PHE A 43 3.24 -16.84 -2.43
CA PHE A 43 2.61 -18.14 -2.12
C PHE A 43 1.99 -18.84 -3.34
N PHE A 44 1.44 -18.08 -4.30
CA PHE A 44 0.71 -18.64 -5.47
C PHE A 44 1.51 -18.63 -6.78
N LYS A 45 2.64 -17.90 -6.85
CA LYS A 45 3.54 -17.88 -8.00
C LYS A 45 4.98 -17.77 -7.53
N LEU A 46 5.85 -18.62 -8.08
CA LEU A 46 7.29 -18.54 -7.87
C LEU A 46 7.80 -17.15 -8.29
N PRO A 47 8.75 -16.55 -7.56
CA PRO A 47 9.31 -15.22 -7.87
C PRO A 47 9.77 -15.07 -9.32
N HIS A 48 10.24 -16.17 -9.93
CA HIS A 48 10.83 -16.25 -11.26
C HIS A 48 9.83 -16.23 -12.43
N ASP A 49 8.56 -16.61 -12.21
CA ASP A 49 7.58 -16.87 -13.29
C ASP A 49 6.59 -15.72 -13.55
N ILE A 50 6.89 -14.50 -13.10
CA ILE A 50 5.94 -13.40 -13.21
C ILE A 50 6.40 -12.39 -14.29
N PRO A 51 5.76 -12.39 -15.47
CA PRO A 51 6.07 -11.43 -16.52
C PRO A 51 5.51 -10.03 -16.21
N ASN A 52 6.21 -9.02 -16.75
CA ASN A 52 5.96 -7.56 -16.75
C ASN A 52 6.46 -6.74 -15.53
N ILE A 53 7.72 -6.28 -15.69
CA ILE A 53 8.53 -5.43 -14.79
C ILE A 53 7.86 -4.10 -14.39
N PHE A 54 7.03 -3.51 -15.25
CA PHE A 54 6.71 -2.08 -15.16
C PHE A 54 5.74 -1.70 -14.02
N TRP A 55 4.87 -2.63 -13.61
CA TRP A 55 3.94 -2.46 -12.49
C TRP A 55 4.20 -3.44 -11.34
N LYS A 56 4.98 -4.49 -11.56
CA LYS A 56 5.22 -5.52 -10.56
C LYS A 56 6.26 -5.09 -9.50
N TYR A 57 7.27 -4.31 -9.88
CA TYR A 57 8.33 -3.86 -8.96
C TYR A 57 7.81 -3.03 -7.78
N PRO A 58 7.01 -1.96 -7.94
CA PRO A 58 6.52 -1.19 -6.79
C PRO A 58 5.61 -2.01 -5.88
N PHE A 59 4.74 -2.86 -6.44
CA PHE A 59 3.86 -3.71 -5.64
C PHE A 59 4.57 -4.88 -4.96
N HIS A 60 5.65 -5.41 -5.54
CA HIS A 60 6.41 -6.52 -4.96
C HIS A 60 7.19 -6.08 -3.71
N TYR A 61 7.83 -4.91 -3.73
CA TYR A 61 8.51 -4.36 -2.54
C TYR A 61 7.52 -3.90 -1.45
N VAL A 62 6.30 -3.50 -1.85
CA VAL A 62 5.21 -3.11 -0.92
C VAL A 62 4.48 -4.35 -0.37
N ALA A 63 4.52 -5.48 -1.06
CA ALA A 63 3.87 -6.72 -0.63
C ALA A 63 4.62 -7.37 0.55
N PHE A 64 4.33 -6.86 1.75
CA PHE A 64 4.89 -7.39 2.99
C PHE A 64 4.65 -8.90 3.18
N HIS A 65 3.61 -9.44 2.54
CA HIS A 65 3.28 -10.85 2.54
C HIS A 65 4.42 -11.75 2.05
N THR A 66 5.27 -11.29 1.13
CA THR A 66 6.46 -12.05 0.70
C THR A 66 7.41 -12.27 1.88
N TYR A 67 7.83 -11.19 2.56
CA TYR A 67 8.73 -11.27 3.71
C TYR A 67 8.11 -11.98 4.92
N VAL A 68 6.79 -11.87 5.12
CA VAL A 68 6.08 -12.64 6.15
C VAL A 68 6.16 -14.13 5.86
N THR A 69 5.93 -14.53 4.61
CA THR A 69 5.95 -15.92 4.17
C THR A 69 7.36 -16.51 4.29
N GLU A 70 8.37 -15.78 3.82
CA GLU A 70 9.79 -16.16 3.97
C GLU A 70 10.20 -16.29 5.44
N GLY A 71 9.85 -15.30 6.27
CA GLY A 71 10.16 -15.32 7.70
C GLY A 71 9.45 -16.44 8.47
N LEU A 72 8.21 -16.79 8.10
CA LEU A 72 7.48 -17.92 8.68
C LEU A 72 8.07 -19.26 8.24
N PHE A 73 8.38 -19.43 6.95
CA PHE A 73 8.99 -20.66 6.46
C PHE A 73 10.39 -20.88 7.01
N LYS A 74 11.24 -19.84 7.07
CA LYS A 74 12.54 -19.97 7.75
C LYS A 74 12.39 -20.31 9.23
N ASN A 75 11.38 -19.75 9.91
CA ASN A 75 11.15 -20.06 11.33
C ASN A 75 10.67 -21.50 11.57
N GLU A 76 9.86 -22.05 10.66
CA GLU A 76 9.27 -23.37 10.82
C GLU A 76 10.22 -24.49 10.37
N TYR A 77 10.96 -24.29 9.27
CA TYR A 77 11.72 -25.36 8.63
C TYR A 77 13.20 -25.39 9.05
N GLU A 78 13.73 -24.34 9.67
CA GLU A 78 15.12 -24.33 10.17
C GLU A 78 15.30 -25.39 11.27
N GLY A 79 16.21 -26.34 11.03
CA GLY A 79 16.47 -27.45 11.96
C GLY A 79 15.51 -28.64 11.85
N LEU A 80 14.52 -28.61 10.94
CA LEU A 80 13.68 -29.77 10.65
C LEU A 80 14.34 -30.70 9.63
N ARG A 81 14.09 -32.01 9.81
CA ARG A 81 14.52 -33.07 8.89
C ARG A 81 13.30 -33.88 8.50
N PHE A 82 13.04 -33.98 7.20
CA PHE A 82 11.93 -34.75 6.66
C PHE A 82 12.45 -36.04 6.04
N ASP A 83 11.65 -37.11 6.12
CA ASP A 83 11.98 -38.36 5.46
C ASP A 83 11.75 -38.20 3.95
N ASN A 84 12.74 -38.55 3.13
CA ASN A 84 12.73 -38.40 1.69
C ASN A 84 12.41 -39.75 1.05
N PRO A 85 11.20 -39.94 0.51
CA PRO A 85 10.80 -41.22 -0.10
C PRO A 85 11.51 -41.48 -1.45
N ASN A 86 12.17 -40.48 -2.05
CA ASN A 86 12.78 -40.58 -3.38
C ASN A 86 14.26 -40.99 -3.35
N VAL A 87 14.90 -41.08 -2.18
CA VAL A 87 16.32 -41.43 -2.04
C VAL A 87 16.45 -42.77 -1.29
N GLN A 88 16.91 -43.82 -1.98
CA GLN A 88 17.16 -45.12 -1.36
C GLN A 88 18.57 -45.16 -0.75
N GLY A 89 18.69 -45.26 0.58
CA GLY A 89 19.97 -45.36 1.30
C GLY A 89 19.89 -45.01 2.79
N VAL A 90 21.05 -44.81 3.43
CA VAL A 90 21.20 -44.53 4.89
C VAL A 90 20.88 -43.07 5.25
N ASN A 91 21.02 -42.13 4.30
CA ASN A 91 20.64 -40.73 4.48
C ASN A 91 19.29 -40.46 3.80
N ARG A 92 18.20 -40.91 4.43
CA ARG A 92 16.82 -40.62 3.97
C ARG A 92 16.31 -39.25 4.43
N TYR A 93 17.15 -38.38 4.95
CA TYR A 93 16.70 -37.11 5.49
C TYR A 93 16.93 -35.97 4.50
N ILE A 94 15.86 -35.29 4.08
CA ILE A 94 15.95 -33.97 3.44
C ILE A 94 15.82 -32.90 4.51
N THR A 95 16.80 -32.01 4.61
CA THR A 95 16.76 -30.94 5.59
C THR A 95 15.80 -29.84 5.13
N GLY A 96 15.14 -29.17 6.08
CA GLY A 96 14.20 -28.10 5.79
C GLY A 96 14.81 -26.99 4.95
N GLU A 97 16.12 -26.73 5.03
CA GLU A 97 16.78 -25.72 4.20
C GLU A 97 16.76 -26.08 2.70
N VAL A 98 16.93 -27.36 2.36
CA VAL A 98 16.88 -27.84 0.97
C VAL A 98 15.44 -27.74 0.44
N VAL A 99 14.45 -28.03 1.28
CA VAL A 99 13.03 -27.83 0.93
C VAL A 99 12.73 -26.35 0.66
N LEU A 100 13.29 -25.44 1.46
CA LEU A 100 13.10 -24.00 1.28
C LEU A 100 13.74 -23.47 -0.01
N THR A 101 14.94 -23.95 -0.35
CA THR A 101 15.65 -23.48 -1.53
C THR A 101 15.14 -24.14 -2.82
N ASP A 102 14.87 -25.44 -2.81
CA ASP A 102 14.48 -26.16 -4.04
C ASP A 102 12.99 -26.03 -4.37
N ILE A 103 12.10 -26.06 -3.37
CA ILE A 103 10.65 -26.00 -3.59
C ILE A 103 10.15 -24.55 -3.57
N TRP A 104 10.65 -23.76 -2.62
CA TRP A 104 10.17 -22.40 -2.40
C TRP A 104 11.07 -21.31 -2.99
N GLN A 105 12.25 -21.66 -3.51
CA GLN A 105 13.24 -20.71 -4.07
C GLN A 105 13.58 -19.55 -3.14
N ILE A 106 13.58 -19.79 -1.83
CA ILE A 106 13.88 -18.78 -0.83
C ILE A 106 15.40 -18.69 -0.68
N ASP A 107 15.94 -17.47 -0.79
CA ASP A 107 17.35 -17.21 -0.54
C ASP A 107 17.69 -17.42 0.94
N MET A 108 18.47 -18.48 1.22
CA MET A 108 18.96 -18.82 2.56
C MET A 108 20.23 -18.03 2.94
N ASN A 109 20.68 -17.11 2.09
CA ASN A 109 21.89 -16.32 2.32
C ASN A 109 21.75 -15.32 3.49
N TYR A 110 20.53 -15.07 3.96
CA TYR A 110 20.23 -14.18 5.08
C TYR A 110 19.30 -14.82 6.11
N SER A 111 19.55 -14.48 7.38
CA SER A 111 18.86 -15.06 8.55
C SER A 111 17.41 -14.59 8.69
N LYS A 112 16.57 -15.39 9.35
CA LYS A 112 15.16 -15.06 9.71
C LYS A 112 14.97 -13.71 10.42
N TYR A 113 16.00 -13.24 11.13
CA TYR A 113 15.97 -11.95 11.82
C TYR A 113 16.06 -10.76 10.85
N VAL A 114 16.65 -10.95 9.68
CA VAL A 114 16.70 -9.92 8.62
C VAL A 114 15.30 -9.68 8.06
N ASP A 115 14.56 -10.76 7.77
CA ASP A 115 13.17 -10.67 7.31
C ASP A 115 12.29 -9.99 8.36
N LEU A 116 12.50 -10.33 9.63
CA LEU A 116 11.82 -9.66 10.74
C LEU A 116 12.18 -8.17 10.84
N ALA A 117 13.45 -7.80 10.66
CA ALA A 117 13.89 -6.41 10.69
C ALA A 117 13.30 -5.59 9.53
N ILE A 118 13.24 -6.18 8.33
CA ILE A 118 12.59 -5.57 7.15
C ILE A 118 11.10 -5.33 7.44
N LEU A 119 10.40 -6.32 8.01
CA LEU A 119 8.99 -6.18 8.40
C LEU A 119 8.79 -5.06 9.43
N LEU A 120 9.68 -4.95 10.43
CA LEU A 120 9.61 -3.87 11.41
C LEU A 120 9.88 -2.50 10.78
N GLY A 121 10.85 -2.40 9.86
CA GLY A 121 11.11 -1.20 9.08
C GLY A 121 9.90 -0.77 8.24
N MET A 122 9.23 -1.73 7.61
CA MET A 122 8.00 -1.51 6.83
C MET A 122 6.86 -0.94 7.68
N ILE A 123 6.71 -1.36 8.94
CA ILE A 123 5.69 -0.82 9.86
C ILE A 123 5.92 0.68 10.06
N VAL A 124 7.17 1.05 10.36
CA VAL A 124 7.53 2.46 10.56
C VAL A 124 7.29 3.25 9.29
N LEU A 125 7.71 2.72 8.13
CA LEU A 125 7.50 3.35 6.83
C LEU A 125 6.00 3.60 6.54
N TYR A 126 5.14 2.59 6.71
CA TYR A 126 3.70 2.76 6.47
C TYR A 126 3.05 3.74 7.45
N ARG A 127 3.48 3.76 8.71
CA ARG A 127 2.99 4.76 9.68
C ARG A 127 3.42 6.17 9.32
N VAL A 128 4.66 6.37 8.85
CA VAL A 128 5.14 7.66 8.38
C VAL A 128 4.39 8.11 7.12
N LEU A 129 4.18 7.20 6.16
CA LEU A 129 3.39 7.48 4.96
C LEU A 129 1.94 7.87 5.31
N PHE A 130 1.30 7.14 6.22
CA PHE A 130 -0.02 7.48 6.73
C PHE A 130 -0.06 8.90 7.33
N LEU A 131 0.91 9.25 8.18
CA LEU A 131 1.00 10.60 8.75
C LEU A 131 1.22 11.67 7.68
N PHE A 132 2.01 11.37 6.66
CA PHE A 132 2.23 12.27 5.53
C PHE A 132 0.95 12.51 4.73
N ILE A 133 0.16 11.46 4.46
CA ILE A 133 -1.13 11.55 3.78
C ILE A 133 -2.11 12.42 4.57
N ILE A 134 -2.21 12.22 5.90
CA ILE A 134 -3.08 13.05 6.75
C ILE A 134 -2.65 14.52 6.73
N LYS A 135 -1.35 14.79 6.96
CA LYS A 135 -0.83 16.17 6.94
C LYS A 135 -1.01 16.83 5.57
N GLY A 136 -0.86 16.07 4.49
CA GLY A 136 -1.13 16.52 3.13
C GLY A 136 -2.60 16.90 2.94
N ARG A 137 -3.53 16.03 3.34
CA ARG A 137 -4.98 16.31 3.26
C ARG A 137 -5.38 17.54 4.09
N GLU A 138 -4.81 17.70 5.28
CA GLU A 138 -5.07 18.84 6.15
C GLU A 138 -4.63 20.17 5.52
N LYS A 139 -3.46 20.17 4.86
CA LYS A 139 -2.96 21.32 4.07
C LYS A 139 -3.78 21.59 2.81
N MET A 140 -4.41 20.58 2.20
CA MET A 140 -5.19 20.74 0.97
C MET A 140 -6.63 21.23 1.20
N LYS A 141 -7.23 20.99 2.37
CA LYS A 141 -8.56 21.52 2.72
C LYS A 141 -8.72 23.05 2.51
N PRO A 142 -7.79 23.92 2.97
CA PRO A 142 -7.89 25.36 2.71
C PRO A 142 -7.62 25.72 1.24
N VAL A 143 -6.78 24.97 0.51
CA VAL A 143 -6.41 25.26 -0.89
C VAL A 143 -7.54 24.91 -1.87
N VAL A 144 -8.21 23.78 -1.67
CA VAL A 144 -9.39 23.42 -2.48
C VAL A 144 -10.55 24.38 -2.17
N GLY A 145 -10.70 24.78 -0.90
CA GLY A 145 -11.64 25.82 -0.49
C GLY A 145 -11.38 27.17 -1.17
N SER A 146 -10.12 27.61 -1.21
CA SER A 146 -9.74 28.89 -1.86
C SER A 146 -9.85 28.85 -3.37
N MET A 147 -9.60 27.70 -4.01
CA MET A 147 -9.82 27.53 -5.45
C MET A 147 -11.30 27.52 -5.81
N LEU A 148 -12.14 26.81 -5.04
CA LEU A 148 -13.59 26.83 -5.27
C LEU A 148 -14.19 28.23 -5.03
N SER A 149 -13.72 28.96 -4.03
CA SER A 149 -14.17 30.34 -3.78
C SER A 149 -13.70 31.28 -4.89
N SER A 150 -12.44 31.18 -5.33
CA SER A 150 -11.90 31.96 -6.45
C SER A 150 -12.67 31.73 -7.77
N MET A 151 -13.05 30.48 -8.05
CA MET A 151 -13.85 30.13 -9.22
C MET A 151 -15.29 30.69 -9.12
N GLY A 152 -15.87 30.72 -7.91
CA GLY A 152 -17.20 31.30 -7.66
C GLY A 152 -17.22 32.84 -7.68
N GLU A 153 -16.12 33.49 -7.30
CA GLU A 153 -15.98 34.95 -7.27
C GLU A 153 -15.76 35.54 -8.68
N SER A 154 -15.00 34.84 -9.53
CA SER A 154 -14.84 35.22 -10.95
C SER A 154 -16.18 35.26 -11.71
N SER A 155 -17.18 34.49 -11.29
CA SER A 155 -18.52 34.50 -11.89
C SER A 155 -19.38 35.67 -11.38
N LYS A 156 -19.16 36.14 -10.14
CA LYS A 156 -19.92 37.27 -9.55
C LYS A 156 -19.37 38.64 -9.98
N THR A 157 -18.06 38.78 -10.13
CA THR A 157 -17.45 40.06 -10.55
C THR A 157 -17.79 40.40 -12.00
N VAL A 158 -17.92 39.41 -12.88
CA VAL A 158 -18.36 39.63 -14.27
C VAL A 158 -19.80 40.17 -14.35
N ILE A 159 -20.70 39.72 -13.47
CA ILE A 159 -22.10 40.18 -13.43
C ILE A 159 -22.23 41.61 -12.84
N HIS A 160 -21.31 42.04 -11.98
CA HIS A 160 -21.39 43.36 -11.32
C HIS A 160 -20.69 44.49 -12.10
N VAL A 161 -19.75 44.16 -13.00
CA VAL A 161 -19.02 45.15 -13.82
C VAL A 161 -19.80 45.58 -15.07
N GLU A 162 -20.79 44.81 -15.52
CA GLU A 162 -21.67 45.18 -16.64
C GLU A 162 -22.84 46.06 -16.19
N LYS A 163 -22.56 47.27 -15.70
CA LYS A 163 -23.51 48.39 -15.69
C LYS A 163 -22.74 49.71 -15.66
N PRO A 164 -22.41 50.30 -16.82
CA PRO A 164 -21.95 51.66 -16.87
C PRO A 164 -23.15 52.62 -16.83
N ASP A 165 -23.03 53.62 -15.98
CA ASP A 165 -23.88 54.79 -15.85
C ASP A 165 -24.40 55.35 -17.18
N ALA A 166 -25.70 55.59 -17.26
CA ALA A 166 -26.28 56.61 -18.12
C ALA A 166 -26.69 57.80 -17.24
N THR A 167 -25.87 58.85 -17.30
CA THR A 167 -25.93 60.14 -16.58
C THR A 167 -27.22 60.93 -16.89
N PRO A 168 -27.70 61.82 -16.00
CA PRO A 168 -29.02 62.46 -16.10
C PRO A 168 -28.97 63.75 -16.92
N LEU A 169 -30.10 64.13 -17.54
CA LEU A 169 -30.29 65.44 -18.16
C LEU A 169 -31.70 65.98 -17.86
N ASN A 170 -31.68 67.09 -17.11
CA ASN A 170 -32.67 68.10 -16.77
C ASN A 170 -33.95 68.22 -17.61
N GLY A 171 -35.03 68.59 -16.91
CA GLY A 171 -36.33 68.89 -17.48
C GLY A 171 -36.51 70.29 -18.06
N HIS A 172 -37.71 70.52 -18.61
CA HIS A 172 -38.46 71.77 -18.53
C HIS A 172 -39.90 71.55 -19.04
N VAL A 173 -40.84 72.16 -18.30
CA VAL A 173 -42.22 72.61 -18.62
C VAL A 173 -42.37 72.92 -20.13
N VAL A 174 -43.42 72.49 -20.86
CA VAL A 174 -44.85 72.90 -20.82
C VAL A 174 -45.72 71.82 -21.49
#